data_AF-A0A957RTA2-F1
#
_entry.id   AF-A0A957RTA2-F1
#
_cell.length_a   1.000
_cell.length_b   1.000
_cell.length_c   1.000
_cell.angle_alpha   90.00
_cell.angle_beta   90.00
_cell.angle_gamma   90.00
#
_symmetry.space_group_name_H-M   'P 1'
#
loop_
_entity.id
_entity.type
_entity.pdbx_description
1 polymer ?
#
loop_
_entity_poly.entity_id
_entity_poly.type
_entity_poly.pdbx_seq_one_letter_code
_entity_poly.pdbx_strand_id
1 'polypeptide(L)'
;PVEPNADLCIRAGYLALRRIAALFGVSHPAAPRYPEDPISISRAEYDAVCQELAAAGVPLKPDREQTWHDFAGWRVNYDGVLVALCSITMAPEAPWSSDRAPAFDLPALMRKKARQ
;
A
#
# COMPACT_ATOMS: atom_id res chain seq x y z
N PRO A 1 -17.75 17.23 -2.19
CA PRO A 1 -16.91 18.33 -1.65
C PRO A 1 -15.47 17.83 -1.49
N VAL A 2 -14.46 18.68 -1.72
CA VAL A 2 -13.08 18.38 -1.31
C VAL A 2 -13.03 18.47 0.21
N GLU A 3 -12.45 17.47 0.87
CA GLU A 3 -12.32 17.39 2.33
C GLU A 3 -10.83 17.56 2.69
N PRO A 4 -10.35 18.80 2.95
CA PRO A 4 -8.92 19.07 3.14
C PRO A 4 -8.28 18.25 4.27
N ASN A 5 -9.06 17.92 5.29
CA ASN A 5 -8.60 17.11 6.41
C ASN A 5 -8.29 15.66 5.99
N ALA A 6 -9.02 15.11 5.03
CA ALA A 6 -8.77 13.76 4.51
C ALA A 6 -7.44 13.72 3.75
N ASP A 7 -7.20 14.70 2.88
CA ASP A 7 -5.95 14.81 2.11
C ASP A 7 -4.74 14.99 3.03
N LEU A 8 -4.86 15.84 4.06
CA LEU A 8 -3.81 16.03 5.06
C LEU A 8 -3.55 14.75 5.87
N CYS A 9 -4.59 13.99 6.22
CA CYS A 9 -4.47 12.74 6.95
C CYS A 9 -3.71 11.68 6.13
N ILE A 10 -4.09 11.47 4.87
CA ILE A 10 -3.40 10.53 3.97
C ILE A 10 -1.94 10.97 3.78
N ARG A 11 -1.71 12.28 3.60
CA ARG A 11 -0.36 12.83 3.44
C ARG A 11 0.52 12.62 4.67
N ALA A 12 0.01 12.91 5.86
CA ALA A 12 0.73 12.66 7.10
C ALA A 12 1.04 11.16 7.26
N GLY A 13 0.08 10.30 6.96
CA GLY A 13 0.22 8.84 7.01
C GLY A 13 1.33 8.31 6.11
N TYR A 14 1.33 8.64 4.82
CA TYR A 14 2.38 8.13 3.92
C TYR A 14 3.77 8.69 4.27
N LEU A 15 3.86 9.94 4.75
CA LEU A 15 5.14 10.52 5.18
C LEU A 15 5.69 9.79 6.41
N ALA A 16 4.82 9.38 7.35
CA ALA A 16 5.21 8.59 8.49
C ALA A 16 5.75 7.21 8.06
N LEU A 17 5.05 6.51 7.16
CA LEU A 17 5.51 5.22 6.63
C LEU A 17 6.88 5.34 5.95
N ARG A 18 7.09 6.36 5.12
CA ARG A 18 8.39 6.61 4.45
C ARG A 18 9.51 6.87 5.45
N ARG A 19 9.25 7.63 6.52
CA ARG A 19 10.24 7.88 7.59
C ARG A 19 10.62 6.60 8.33
N ILE A 20 9.64 5.74 8.63
CA ILE A 20 9.89 4.44 9.26
C ILE A 20 10.68 3.54 8.30
N ALA A 21 10.27 3.46 7.04
CA ALA A 21 10.97 2.69 6.01
C ALA A 21 12.44 3.12 5.85
N ALA A 22 12.71 4.43 5.90
CA ALA A 22 14.07 4.97 5.85
C ALA A 22 14.93 4.51 7.04
N LEU A 23 14.35 4.39 8.25
CA LEU A 23 15.06 3.84 9.43
C LEU A 23 15.52 2.39 9.20
N PHE A 24 14.74 1.61 8.46
CA PHE A 24 15.08 0.23 8.10
C PHE A 24 15.89 0.11 6.80
N GLY A 25 16.30 1.23 6.19
CA GLY A 25 17.08 1.24 4.95
C GLY A 25 16.30 0.82 3.70
N VAL A 26 14.96 0.85 3.74
CA VAL A 26 14.12 0.55 2.57
C VAL A 26 14.21 1.71 1.59
N SER A 27 14.77 1.45 0.41
CA SER A 27 14.85 2.43 -0.68
C SER A 27 13.47 2.68 -1.28
N HIS A 28 13.15 3.95 -1.51
CA HIS A 28 11.94 4.37 -2.22
C HIS A 28 12.20 5.67 -3.00
N PRO A 29 11.47 5.93 -4.10
CA PRO A 29 11.59 7.19 -4.84
C PRO A 29 11.33 8.41 -3.95
N ALA A 30 12.04 9.51 -4.20
CA ALA A 30 11.84 10.76 -3.46
C ALA A 30 10.50 11.45 -3.83
N ALA A 31 10.13 11.40 -5.10
CA ALA A 31 8.91 11.99 -5.65
C ALA A 31 8.26 11.00 -6.64
N PRO A 32 7.64 9.93 -6.15
CA PRO A 32 6.96 8.96 -7.01
C PRO A 32 5.77 9.61 -7.71
N ARG A 33 5.50 9.21 -8.96
CA ARG A 33 4.41 9.73 -9.79
C ARG A 33 3.73 8.60 -10.51
N TYR A 34 2.41 8.53 -10.41
CA TYR A 34 1.62 7.59 -11.19
C TYR A 34 1.17 8.30 -12.49
N PRO A 35 1.23 7.64 -13.67
CA PRO A 35 1.48 6.22 -13.89
C PRO A 35 2.95 5.82 -14.14
N GLU A 36 3.90 6.75 -14.09
CA GLU A 36 5.31 6.47 -14.38
C GLU A 36 5.92 5.45 -13.41
N ASP A 37 5.56 5.57 -12.14
CA ASP A 37 5.85 4.62 -11.06
C ASP A 37 4.59 3.76 -10.80
N PRO A 38 4.69 2.43 -10.94
CA PRO A 38 3.55 1.54 -10.76
C PRO A 38 3.19 1.38 -9.27
N ILE A 39 1.94 0.99 -9.01
CA ILE A 39 1.49 0.47 -7.71
C ILE A 39 1.23 -1.03 -7.80
N SER A 40 1.28 -1.71 -6.67
CA SER A 40 1.06 -3.16 -6.58
C SER A 40 -0.39 -3.60 -6.80
N ILE A 41 -1.35 -2.67 -6.76
CA ILE A 41 -2.78 -2.96 -6.97
C ILE A 41 -3.12 -2.77 -8.44
N SER A 42 -3.76 -3.77 -9.03
CA SER A 42 -4.29 -3.69 -10.39
C SER A 42 -5.62 -2.95 -10.45
N ARG A 43 -5.95 -2.42 -11.64
CA ARG A 43 -7.28 -1.84 -11.89
C ARG A 43 -8.42 -2.86 -11.62
N ALA A 44 -8.21 -4.11 -12.00
CA ALA A 44 -9.22 -5.16 -11.80
C ALA A 44 -9.52 -5.41 -10.31
N GLU A 45 -8.50 -5.44 -9.45
CA GLU A 45 -8.69 -5.55 -8.00
C GLU A 45 -9.47 -4.36 -7.44
N TYR A 46 -9.12 -3.14 -7.86
CA TYR A 46 -9.83 -1.93 -7.46
C TYR A 46 -11.31 -1.96 -7.88
N ASP A 47 -11.59 -2.36 -9.11
CA ASP A 47 -12.95 -2.45 -9.63
C ASP A 47 -13.76 -3.53 -8.90
N ALA A 48 -13.15 -4.66 -8.56
CA ALA A 48 -13.79 -5.73 -7.78
C ALA A 48 -14.23 -5.22 -6.39
N VAL A 49 -13.36 -4.51 -5.66
CA VAL A 49 -13.73 -3.92 -4.37
C VAL A 49 -14.78 -2.83 -4.52
N CYS A 50 -14.76 -2.04 -5.58
CA CYS A 50 -15.86 -1.11 -5.86
C CYS A 50 -17.20 -1.85 -6.04
N GLN A 51 -17.22 -2.98 -6.73
CA GLN A 51 -18.44 -3.78 -6.88
C GLN A 51 -18.93 -4.32 -5.53
N GLU A 52 -18.03 -4.83 -4.69
CA GLU A 52 -18.36 -5.31 -3.34
C GLU A 52 -18.92 -4.20 -2.46
N LEU A 53 -18.30 -3.02 -2.46
CA LEU A 53 -18.76 -1.85 -1.71
C LEU A 53 -20.14 -1.39 -2.18
N ALA A 54 -20.36 -1.33 -3.50
CA ALA A 54 -21.67 -0.98 -4.06
C ALA A 54 -22.75 -2.02 -3.68
N ALA A 55 -22.42 -3.31 -3.72
CA ALA A 55 -23.32 -4.38 -3.30
C ALA A 55 -23.65 -4.31 -1.81
N ALA A 56 -22.73 -3.82 -0.98
CA ALA A 56 -22.94 -3.53 0.43
C ALA A 56 -23.71 -2.21 0.69
N GLY A 57 -24.12 -1.49 -0.36
CA GLY A 57 -24.86 -0.22 -0.25
C GLY A 57 -24.00 1.01 0.05
N VAL A 58 -22.67 0.91 -0.08
CA VAL A 58 -21.78 2.05 0.09
C VAL A 58 -21.91 2.98 -1.11
N PRO A 59 -22.20 4.28 -0.91
CA PRO A 59 -22.31 5.23 -2.00
C PRO A 59 -20.94 5.46 -2.63
N LEU A 60 -20.81 5.15 -3.91
CA LEU A 60 -19.60 5.38 -4.69
C LEU A 60 -19.77 6.63 -5.56
N LYS A 61 -18.65 7.27 -5.88
CA LYS A 61 -18.63 8.30 -6.92
C LYS A 61 -19.04 7.65 -8.27
N PRO A 62 -19.57 8.41 -9.25
CA PRO A 62 -20.02 7.82 -10.51
C PRO A 62 -18.85 7.52 -11.45
N ASP A 63 -17.91 8.46 -11.60
CA ASP A 63 -16.76 8.30 -12.49
C ASP A 63 -15.77 7.29 -11.89
N ARG A 64 -15.66 6.11 -12.49
CA ARG A 64 -14.75 5.05 -12.01
C ARG A 64 -13.31 5.27 -12.47
N GLU A 65 -13.13 5.88 -13.65
CA GLU A 65 -11.81 6.13 -14.24
C GLU A 65 -11.08 7.21 -13.44
N GLN A 66 -11.75 8.32 -13.17
CA GLN A 66 -11.19 9.38 -12.34
C GLN A 66 -10.84 8.86 -10.94
N THR A 67 -11.71 8.05 -10.32
CA THR A 67 -11.43 7.54 -8.98
C THR A 67 -10.31 6.51 -8.93
N TRP A 68 -10.09 5.77 -10.01
CA TRP A 68 -8.92 4.93 -10.15
C TRP A 68 -7.64 5.77 -10.17
N HIS A 69 -7.60 6.81 -11.00
CA HIS A 69 -6.46 7.73 -11.07
C HIS A 69 -6.21 8.44 -9.73
N ASP A 70 -7.25 8.90 -9.05
CA ASP A 70 -7.14 9.50 -7.72
C ASP A 70 -6.59 8.50 -6.70
N PHE A 71 -7.12 7.27 -6.68
CA PHE A 71 -6.67 6.21 -5.80
C PHE A 71 -5.20 5.87 -6.03
N ALA A 72 -4.82 5.62 -7.28
CA ALA A 72 -3.46 5.27 -7.64
C ALA A 72 -2.48 6.42 -7.38
N GLY A 73 -2.89 7.65 -7.65
CA GLY A 73 -2.12 8.87 -7.38
C GLY A 73 -1.83 9.08 -5.89
N TRP A 74 -2.73 8.69 -5.00
CA TRP A 74 -2.44 8.66 -3.56
C TRP A 74 -1.59 7.44 -3.17
N ARG A 75 -1.97 6.26 -3.67
CA ARG A 75 -1.37 4.97 -3.30
C ARG A 75 0.12 4.88 -3.64
N VAL A 76 0.55 5.45 -4.77
CA VAL A 76 1.95 5.43 -5.23
C VAL A 76 2.92 6.05 -4.21
N ASN A 77 2.45 6.92 -3.33
CA ASN A 77 3.28 7.55 -2.31
C ASN A 77 3.73 6.61 -1.20
N TYR A 78 3.04 5.49 -0.99
CA TYR A 78 3.34 4.56 0.10
C TYR A 78 3.32 3.08 -0.27
N ASP A 79 2.86 2.71 -1.46
CA ASP A 79 2.65 1.30 -1.83
C ASP A 79 3.89 0.42 -1.59
N GLY A 80 5.04 0.78 -2.19
CA GLY A 80 6.26 0.00 -2.04
C GLY A 80 6.79 -0.07 -0.60
N VAL A 81 6.74 1.05 0.13
CA VAL A 81 7.20 1.06 1.54
C VAL A 81 6.25 0.31 2.46
N LEU A 82 4.95 0.35 2.23
CA LEU A 82 3.95 -0.41 2.97
C LEU A 82 4.22 -1.91 2.83
N VAL A 83 4.35 -2.37 1.59
CA VAL A 83 4.58 -3.79 1.28
C VAL A 83 5.91 -4.28 1.88
N ALA A 84 6.97 -3.47 1.83
CA ALA A 84 8.24 -3.80 2.49
C ALA A 84 8.13 -3.84 4.02
N LEU A 85 7.39 -2.91 4.63
CA LEU A 85 7.16 -2.88 6.08
C LEU A 85 6.33 -4.07 6.55
N CYS A 86 5.41 -4.60 5.72
CA CYS A 86 4.71 -5.84 6.02
C CYS A 86 5.69 -7.02 6.18
N SER A 87 6.71 -7.13 5.32
CA SER A 87 7.77 -8.15 5.45
C SER A 87 8.57 -7.97 6.75
N ILE A 88 8.98 -6.74 7.06
CA ILE A 88 9.79 -6.43 8.26
C ILE A 88 9.04 -6.73 9.55
N THR A 89 7.74 -6.47 9.59
CA THR A 89 6.90 -6.65 10.77
C THR A 89 6.26 -8.04 10.87
N MET A 90 6.45 -8.90 9.86
CA MET A 90 5.72 -10.17 9.73
C MET A 90 4.21 -9.95 9.85
N ALA A 91 3.70 -8.94 9.15
CA ALA A 91 2.28 -8.57 9.22
C ALA A 91 1.40 -9.79 8.84
N PRO A 92 0.30 -10.04 9.57
CA PRO A 92 -0.64 -11.11 9.22
C PRO A 92 -1.20 -10.87 7.82
N GLU A 93 -1.57 -11.93 7.12
CA GLU A 93 -2.11 -11.86 5.76
C GLU A 93 -3.36 -10.96 5.69
N ALA A 94 -3.30 -9.98 4.80
CA ALA A 94 -4.32 -8.97 4.59
C ALA A 94 -4.29 -8.52 3.12
N PRO A 95 -5.46 -8.31 2.49
CA PRO A 95 -5.53 -7.83 1.12
C PRO A 95 -4.77 -6.51 0.93
N TRP A 96 -4.19 -6.34 -0.24
CA TRP A 96 -3.59 -5.08 -0.67
C TRP A 96 -2.42 -4.60 0.19
N SER A 97 -1.75 -5.49 0.91
CA SER A 97 -0.65 -5.14 1.81
C SER A 97 0.30 -6.31 2.06
N SER A 98 0.00 -7.18 3.02
CA SER A 98 0.85 -8.31 3.40
C SER A 98 0.68 -9.53 2.49
N ASP A 99 -0.44 -9.66 1.79
CA ASP A 99 -0.68 -10.66 0.73
C ASP A 99 0.34 -10.63 -0.42
N ARG A 100 1.04 -9.51 -0.56
CA ARG A 100 2.05 -9.24 -1.60
C ARG A 100 3.41 -8.85 -1.03
N ALA A 101 3.59 -8.99 0.28
CA ALA A 101 4.86 -8.73 0.95
C ALA A 101 5.94 -9.67 0.42
N PRO A 102 7.13 -9.16 0.01
CA PRO A 102 8.27 -10.00 -0.31
C PRO A 102 8.56 -10.96 0.82
N ALA A 103 8.95 -12.19 0.47
CA ALA A 103 9.43 -13.14 1.46
C ALA A 103 10.61 -12.50 2.24
N PHE A 104 10.43 -12.33 3.54
CA PHE A 104 11.49 -11.81 4.39
C PHE A 104 12.49 -12.94 4.67
N ASP A 105 13.64 -12.88 4.01
CA ASP A 105 14.69 -13.85 4.24
C ASP A 105 15.40 -13.52 5.56
N LEU A 106 14.98 -14.19 6.65
CA LEU A 106 15.59 -13.98 7.95
C LEU A 106 17.12 -14.17 7.84
N PRO A 107 17.92 -13.21 8.35
CA PRO A 107 19.36 -13.36 8.42
C PRO A 107 19.70 -14.72 9.04
N ALA A 108 20.74 -15.40 8.53
CA ALA A 108 21.06 -16.78 8.92
C ALA A 108 21.17 -16.98 10.44
N LEU A 109 21.54 -15.94 11.19
CA LEU A 109 21.60 -15.90 12.66
C LEU A 109 20.22 -16.05 13.36
N MET A 110 19.13 -15.65 12.71
CA MET A 110 17.75 -15.72 13.25
C MET A 110 16.98 -16.96 12.76
N ARG A 111 17.53 -17.75 11.84
CA ARG A 111 16.94 -19.02 11.43
C ARG A 111 17.08 -20.03 12.58
N LYS A 112 15.98 -20.35 13.26
CA LYS A 112 15.98 -21.41 14.29
C LYS A 112 16.55 -22.69 13.68
N LYS A 113 17.62 -23.26 14.27
CA LYS A 113 18.11 -24.58 13.86
C LYS A 113 16.96 -25.58 13.97
N ALA A 114 16.64 -26.24 12.86
CA ALA A 114 15.75 -27.39 12.88
C ALA A 114 16.30 -28.39 13.88
N ARG A 115 15.48 -28.80 14.85
CA ARG A 115 15.84 -29.79 15.85
C ARG A 115 15.92 -31.13 15.12
N GLN A 116 17.12 -31.72 15.09
CA GLN A 116 17.34 -33.09 14.60
C GLN A 116 16.62 -34.09 15.51
#